data_AF-A0A1F6B7K0-F1
#
_entry.id   AF-A0A1F6B7K0-F1
#
_cell.length_a   1.000
_cell.length_b   1.000
_cell.length_c   1.000
_cell.angle_alpha   90.00
_cell.angle_beta   90.00
_cell.angle_gamma   90.00
#
_symmetry.space_group_name_H-M   'P 1'
#
loop_
_entity.id
_entity.type
_entity.pdbx_description
1 polymer ?
#
loop_
_entity_poly.entity_id
_entity_poly.type
_entity_poly.pdbx_seq_one_letter_code
_entity_poly.pdbx_strand_id
1 'polypeptide(L)' 'MNMNAMFKECVKPHALVHSLTGAAVAFLLLYFVPGLIDKLLVLGIILFVAAFILEFFVNPARK' A
#
# COMPACT_ATOMS: atom_id res chain seq x y z
N MET A 1 -16.77 -18.80 -10.88
CA MET A 1 -17.09 -17.48 -10.26
C MET A 1 -17.42 -16.51 -11.38
N ASN A 2 -18.46 -15.69 -11.23
CA ASN A 2 -18.77 -14.63 -12.20
C ASN A 2 -17.64 -13.57 -12.16
N MET A 3 -17.22 -13.06 -13.32
CA MET A 3 -16.16 -12.05 -13.45
C MET A 3 -16.43 -10.83 -12.56
N ASN A 4 -17.70 -10.43 -12.41
CA ASN A 4 -18.11 -9.36 -11.48
C ASN A 4 -17.78 -9.64 -10.00
N ALA A 5 -17.80 -10.90 -9.58
CA ALA A 5 -17.44 -11.27 -8.21
C ALA A 5 -15.93 -11.16 -7.98
N MET A 6 -15.11 -11.51 -8.98
CA MET A 6 -13.64 -11.38 -8.89
C MET A 6 -13.19 -9.92 -8.83
N PHE A 7 -13.79 -9.04 -9.64
CA PHE A 7 -13.51 -7.61 -9.57
C PHE A 7 -13.86 -7.01 -8.21
N LYS A 8 -14.98 -7.42 -7.61
CA LYS A 8 -15.40 -6.97 -6.27
C LYS A 8 -14.40 -7.32 -5.18
N GLU A 9 -13.71 -8.45 -5.29
CA GLU A 9 -12.65 -8.82 -4.35
C GLU A 9 -11.43 -7.90 -4.48
N CYS A 10 -11.04 -7.55 -5.71
CA CYS A 10 -9.87 -6.71 -5.97
C CYS A 10 -10.06 -5.25 -5.51
N VAL A 11 -11.31 -4.75 -5.53
CA VAL A 11 -11.64 -3.38 -5.11
C VAL A 11 -12.04 -3.26 -3.65
N LYS A 12 -11.92 -4.33 -2.85
CA LYS A 12 -12.11 -4.23 -1.40
C LYS A 12 -11.11 -3.23 -0.84
N PRO A 13 -11.51 -2.34 0.08
CA PRO A 13 -10.61 -1.35 0.66
C PRO A 13 -9.32 -1.96 1.23
N HIS A 14 -9.42 -3.11 1.91
CA HIS A 14 -8.26 -3.88 2.39
C HIS A 14 -7.32 -4.30 1.25
N ALA A 15 -7.83 -4.91 0.17
CA ALA A 15 -7.03 -5.33 -0.97
C ALA A 15 -6.34 -4.15 -1.69
N LEU A 16 -7.01 -2.99 -1.74
CA LEU A 16 -6.44 -1.76 -2.29
C LEU A 16 -5.31 -1.22 -1.40
N VAL A 17 -5.45 -1.28 -0.07
CA VAL A 17 -4.41 -0.85 0.87
C VAL A 17 -3.17 -1.74 0.83
N HIS A 18 -3.29 -3.03 0.51
CA HIS A 18 -2.12 -3.90 0.22
C HIS A 18 -1.31 -3.38 -0.97
N SER A 19 -1.97 -2.95 -2.04
CA SER A 19 -1.29 -2.37 -3.21
C SER A 19 -0.57 -1.07 -2.85
N LEU A 20 -1.19 -0.23 -2.02
CA LEU A 20 -0.57 1.01 -1.50
C LEU A 20 0.65 0.71 -0.61
N THR A 21 0.56 -0.31 0.24
CA THR A 21 1.66 -0.76 1.10
C THR A 21 2.83 -1.28 0.25
N GLY A 22 2.55 -2.02 -0.81
CA GLY A 22 3.56 -2.45 -1.79
C GLY A 22 4.28 -1.27 -2.44
N ALA A 23 3.56 -0.22 -2.82
CA ALA A 23 4.15 1.01 -3.36
C ALA A 23 5.02 1.75 -2.34
N ALA A 24 4.59 1.80 -1.08
CA ALA A 24 5.38 2.39 0.00
C ALA A 24 6.72 1.67 0.20
N VAL A 25 6.69 0.34 0.23
CA VAL A 25 7.91 -0.49 0.30
C VAL A 25 8.81 -0.27 -0.91
N ALA A 26 8.23 -0.18 -2.12
CA ALA A 26 9.01 0.12 -3.32
C ALA A 26 9.77 1.45 -3.20
N PHE A 27 9.14 2.51 -2.69
CA PHE A 27 9.81 3.79 -2.46
C PHE A 27 10.92 3.73 -1.41
N LEU A 28 10.73 2.95 -0.34
CA LEU A 28 11.77 2.71 0.66
C LEU A 28 12.98 1.98 0.07
N LEU A 29 12.75 1.03 -0.83
CA LEU A 29 13.83 0.28 -1.50
C LEU A 29 14.53 1.13 -2.56
N LEU A 30 13.78 1.92 -3.34
CA LEU A 30 14.34 2.77 -4.39
C LEU A 30 15.24 3.88 -3.85
N TYR A 31 15.10 4.27 -2.58
CA TYR A 31 16.05 5.16 -1.91
C TYR A 31 17.51 4.66 -1.97
N PHE A 32 17.73 3.34 -2.01
CA PHE A 32 19.07 2.77 -2.10
C PHE A 32 19.65 2.75 -3.52
N VAL A 33 18.87 3.19 -4.53
CA VAL A 33 19.33 3.27 -5.92
C VAL A 33 20.03 4.62 -6.13
N PRO A 34 21.34 4.64 -6.47
CA PRO A 34 22.07 5.88 -6.72
C PRO A 34 21.41 6.70 -7.83
N GLY A 35 21.14 7.98 -7.58
CA GLY A 35 20.45 8.88 -8.51
C GLY A 35 18.94 9.01 -8.29
N LEU A 36 18.34 8.14 -7.47
CA LEU A 36 16.96 8.24 -7.00
C LEU A 36 16.92 8.85 -5.58
N ILE A 37 17.15 10.17 -5.54
CA ILE A 37 16.86 11.23 -4.54
C ILE A 37 16.49 10.86 -3.08
N ASP A 38 17.08 11.60 -2.14
CA ASP A 38 16.76 11.70 -0.68
C ASP A 38 15.28 11.81 -0.30
N LYS A 39 14.41 12.30 -1.20
CA LYS A 39 12.98 12.47 -0.93
C LYS A 39 12.19 11.16 -0.99
N LEU A 40 12.73 10.10 -1.60
CA LEU A 40 12.11 8.78 -1.66
C LEU A 40 12.01 8.12 -0.29
N LEU A 41 13.01 8.33 0.58
CA LEU A 41 12.96 7.82 1.94
C LEU A 41 11.82 8.46 2.72
N VAL A 42 11.73 9.79 2.71
CA VAL A 42 10.68 10.54 3.42
C VAL A 42 9.30 10.18 2.88
N LEU A 43 9.15 10.16 1.56
CA LEU A 43 7.87 9.81 0.91
C LEU A 43 7.47 8.36 1.20
N GLY A 44 8.43 7.43 1.15
CA GLY A 44 8.21 6.02 1.47
C GLY A 44 7.76 5.82 2.92
N ILE A 45 8.40 6.51 3.88
CA ILE A 45 8.00 6.45 5.30
C ILE A 45 6.58 7.00 5.49
N ILE A 46 6.27 8.17 4.92
CA ILE A 46 4.94 8.77 5.04
C ILE A 46 3.86 7.85 4.46
N LEU A 47 4.10 7.30 3.26
CA LEU A 47 3.18 6.36 2.61
C LEU A 47 3.01 5.08 3.42
N PHE A 48 4.09 4.57 4.00
CA PHE A 48 4.05 3.35 4.81
C PHE A 48 3.21 3.55 6.07
N VAL A 49 3.43 4.65 6.80
CA VAL A 49 2.64 4.98 7.99
C VAL A 49 1.17 5.22 7.63
N ALA A 50 0.89 5.96 6.57
CA ALA A 50 -0.48 6.21 6.11
C ALA A 50 -1.20 4.91 5.70
N ALA A 51 -0.52 4.03 4.95
CA ALA A 51 -1.05 2.73 4.55
C ALA A 51 -1.34 1.85 5.77
N PHE A 52 -0.44 1.83 6.77
CA PHE A 52 -0.64 1.07 8.01
C PHE A 52 -1.84 1.56 8.82
N ILE A 53 -2.02 2.89 8.93
CA ILE A 53 -3.19 3.47 9.59
C ILE A 53 -4.47 3.09 8.83
N LEU A 54 -4.48 3.25 7.50
CA LEU A 54 -5.65 2.89 6.68
C LEU A 54 -6.00 1.41 6.82
N GLU A 55 -5.01 0.53 6.79
CA GLU A 55 -5.16 -0.91 6.97
C GLU A 55 -5.89 -1.22 8.27
N PHE A 56 -5.53 -0.54 9.36
CA PHE A 56 -6.19 -0.70 10.66
C PHE A 56 -7.69 -0.36 10.65
N PHE A 57 -8.13 0.58 9.80
CA PHE A 57 -9.54 0.95 9.67
C PHE A 57 -10.32 0.04 8.71
N VAL A 58 -9.66 -0.48 7.68
CA VAL A 58 -10.33 -1.25 6.63
C VAL A 58 -10.17 -2.76 6.77
N ASN A 59 -9.35 -3.23 7.72
CA ASN A 59 -9.12 -4.65 7.95
C ASN A 59 -10.42 -5.33 8.44
N PRO A 60 -10.97 -6.29 7.67
CA PRO A 60 -12.19 -6.99 8.04
C PRO A 60 -12.02 -7.91 9.25
N ALA A 61 -10.81 -8.38 9.55
CA ALA A 61 -10.52 -9.25 10.71
C ALA A 61 -10.53 -8.51 12.05
N ARG A 62 -10.68 -7.18 12.04
CA ARG A 62 -10.77 -6.34 13.24
C ARG A 62 -12.20 -6.30 13.83
N LYS A 63 -13.19 -6.77 13.07
CA LYS A 63 -14.60 -6.79 13.48
C LYS A 63 -15.00 -8.15 14.04
#